data_AF-A0A7C5W105-F1
#
_entry.id   AF-A0A7C5W105-F1
#
_cell.length_a   1.000
_cell.length_b   1.000
_cell.length_c   1.000
_cell.angle_alpha   90.00
_cell.angle_beta   90.00
_cell.angle_gamma   90.00
#
_symmetry.space_group_name_H-M   'P 1'
#
loop_
_entity.id
_entity.type
_entity.pdbx_description
1 polymer ?
#
loop_
_entity_poly.entity_id
_entity_poly.type
_entity_poly.pdbx_seq_one_letter_code
_entity_poly.pdbx_strand_id
1 'polypeptide(L)'
;MKRHNLIKRISELKTELKSMGVQKIVISRECSLEEEVDNTVSVLVESRPSSYEIFNSIQEFLSQNVYENIEVIPYDSLLAKIDDHFDEDATVIDLT
;
A
#
# COMPACT_ATOMS: atom_id res chain seq x y z
N MET A 1 15.67 -0.30 -1.20
CA MET A 1 15.16 1.05 -0.77
C MET A 1 14.61 0.89 0.65
N LYS A 2 14.95 1.70 1.65
CA LYS A 2 14.45 1.43 3.02
C LYS A 2 12.93 1.69 3.17
N ARG A 3 12.22 0.91 4.00
CA ARG A 3 10.77 1.04 4.34
C ARG A 3 10.35 2.48 4.64
N HIS A 4 11.17 3.22 5.40
CA HIS A 4 10.90 4.62 5.72
C HIS A 4 10.75 5.53 4.48
N ASN A 5 11.42 5.19 3.36
CA ASN A 5 11.38 5.99 2.14
C ASN A 5 10.07 5.74 1.40
N LEU A 6 9.59 4.48 1.42
CA LEU A 6 8.31 4.10 0.83
C LEU A 6 7.17 4.80 1.57
N ILE A 7 7.17 4.74 2.92
CA ILE A 7 6.20 5.46 3.76
C ILE A 7 6.24 6.97 3.47
N LYS A 8 7.44 7.56 3.45
CA LYS A 8 7.60 9.00 3.20
C LYS A 8 7.04 9.39 1.83
N ARG A 9 7.37 8.64 0.78
CA ARG A 9 6.97 8.95 -0.59
C ARG A 9 5.47 8.75 -0.82
N ILE A 10 4.86 7.72 -0.23
CA ILE A 10 3.40 7.57 -0.21
C ILE A 10 2.74 8.74 0.53
N SER A 11 3.32 9.17 1.66
CA SER A 11 2.80 10.31 2.43
C SER A 11 2.88 11.63 1.65
N GLU A 12 3.92 11.82 0.84
CA GLU A 12 4.07 12.97 -0.06
C GLU A 12 3.00 12.99 -1.17
N LEU A 13 2.55 11.82 -1.63
CA LEU A 13 1.52 11.64 -2.68
C LEU A 13 0.09 11.56 -2.11
N LYS A 14 -0.12 11.96 -0.85
CA LYS A 14 -1.41 11.84 -0.15
C LYS A 14 -2.56 12.52 -0.90
N THR A 15 -2.33 13.66 -1.55
CA THR A 15 -3.38 14.41 -2.24
C THR A 15 -3.86 13.69 -3.51
N GLU A 16 -2.92 13.15 -4.28
CA GLU A 16 -3.16 12.40 -5.50
C GLU A 16 -3.87 11.08 -5.18
N LEU A 17 -3.40 10.35 -4.18
CA LEU A 17 -4.03 9.10 -3.73
C LEU A 17 -5.46 9.34 -3.24
N LYS A 18 -5.72 10.42 -2.49
CA LYS A 18 -7.08 10.84 -2.12
C LYS A 18 -7.96 11.06 -3.35
N SER A 19 -7.44 11.75 -4.38
CA SER A 19 -8.19 12.04 -5.60
C SER A 19 -8.54 10.78 -6.41
N MET A 20 -7.73 9.72 -6.28
CA MET A 20 -8.00 8.40 -6.84
C MET A 20 -9.00 7.57 -6.02
N GLY A 21 -9.51 8.12 -4.91
CA GLY A 21 -10.46 7.43 -4.03
C GLY A 21 -9.81 6.55 -2.97
N VAL A 22 -8.51 6.66 -2.74
CA VAL A 22 -7.82 5.92 -1.66
C VAL A 22 -8.14 6.56 -0.31
N GLN A 23 -8.61 5.75 0.64
CA GLN A 23 -8.89 6.15 2.01
C GLN A 23 -7.75 5.78 2.98
N LYS A 24 -7.13 4.63 2.77
CA LYS A 24 -6.11 4.10 3.67
C LYS A 24 -5.13 3.20 2.93
N ILE A 25 -3.86 3.29 3.29
CA ILE A 25 -2.82 2.37 2.85
C ILE A 25 -2.14 1.77 4.09
N VAL A 26 -1.94 0.45 4.08
CA VAL A 26 -1.24 -0.28 5.14
C VAL A 26 -0.01 -0.97 4.57
N ILE A 27 1.13 -0.76 5.23
CA ILE A 27 2.42 -1.33 4.85
C ILE A 27 2.87 -2.27 5.97
N SER A 28 2.99 -3.56 5.67
CA SER A 28 3.43 -4.60 6.62
C SER A 28 4.87 -4.39 7.09
N ARG A 29 5.21 -4.89 8.30
CA ARG A 29 6.58 -4.89 8.82
C ARG A 29 7.49 -5.80 8.00
N GLU A 30 6.95 -6.89 7.46
CA GLU A 30 7.68 -7.85 6.61
C GLU A 30 8.18 -7.26 5.29
N CYS A 31 7.81 -6.01 4.98
CA CYS A 31 8.42 -5.21 3.93
C CYS A 31 9.87 -4.81 4.29
N SER A 32 10.76 -5.79 4.51
CA SER A 32 12.21 -5.60 4.60
C SER A 32 12.81 -5.57 3.20
N LEU A 33 12.85 -4.37 2.62
CA LEU A 33 13.53 -4.06 1.36
C LEU A 33 15.06 -4.00 1.52
N GLU A 34 15.62 -4.82 2.41
CA GLU A 34 16.96 -4.59 2.96
C GLU A 34 18.07 -4.80 1.95
N GLU A 35 17.99 -5.71 0.97
CA GLU A 35 19.13 -5.84 0.03
C GLU A 35 18.90 -6.57 -1.31
N GLU A 36 17.66 -6.90 -1.69
CA GLU A 36 17.41 -7.60 -2.98
C GLU A 36 16.68 -6.71 -3.98
N VAL A 37 17.36 -6.50 -5.11
CA VAL A 37 16.73 -6.09 -6.38
C VAL A 37 15.74 -7.22 -6.72
N ASP A 38 14.48 -6.86 -7.04
CA ASP A 38 13.33 -7.76 -7.33
C ASP A 38 12.35 -8.12 -6.19
N ASN A 39 12.51 -7.58 -4.97
CA ASN A 39 11.49 -7.82 -3.94
C ASN A 39 10.17 -7.06 -4.24
N THR A 40 9.07 -7.81 -4.37
CA THR A 40 7.73 -7.25 -4.48
C THR A 40 7.26 -6.74 -3.12
N VAL A 41 6.76 -5.50 -3.09
CA VAL A 41 6.20 -4.86 -1.89
C VAL A 41 4.69 -4.93 -1.94
N SER A 42 4.11 -5.80 -1.14
CA SER A 42 2.66 -5.85 -1.00
C SER A 42 2.17 -4.76 -0.04
N VAL A 43 1.24 -3.93 -0.51
CA VAL A 43 0.55 -2.90 0.29
C VAL A 43 -0.94 -3.15 0.29
N LEU A 44 -1.57 -2.94 1.44
CA LEU A 44 -3.02 -3.08 1.56
C LEU A 44 -3.68 -1.74 1.31
N VAL A 45 -4.69 -1.70 0.47
CA VAL A 45 -5.33 -0.45 0.07
C VAL A 45 -6.82 -0.51 0.28
N GLU A 46 -7.36 0.45 1.02
CA GLU A 46 -8.79 0.70 1.11
C GLU A 46 -9.14 1.87 0.18
N SER A 47 -10.08 1.65 -0.74
CA SER A 47 -10.54 2.67 -1.68
C SER A 47 -12.07 2.70 -1.81
N ARG A 48 -12.61 3.87 -2.17
CA ARG A 48 -14.02 4.08 -2.53
C ARG A 48 -14.07 4.91 -3.82
N PRO A 49 -14.55 4.37 -4.95
CA PRO A 49 -15.12 3.02 -5.11
C PRO A 49 -14.11 1.88 -4.91
N SER A 50 -14.59 0.71 -4.46
CA SER A 50 -13.78 -0.52 -4.39
C SER A 50 -14.02 -1.34 -5.65
N SER A 51 -13.13 -1.20 -6.64
CA SER A 51 -13.19 -1.94 -7.90
C SER A 51 -11.79 -2.38 -8.35
N TYR A 52 -11.73 -3.51 -9.08
CA TYR A 52 -10.46 -4.05 -9.58
C TYR A 52 -9.71 -3.04 -10.47
N GLU A 53 -10.43 -2.28 -11.29
CA GLU A 53 -9.85 -1.22 -12.14
C GLU A 53 -9.16 -0.14 -11.30
N ILE A 54 -9.78 0.29 -10.20
CA ILE A 54 -9.21 1.28 -9.29
C ILE A 54 -7.95 0.76 -8.63
N PHE A 55 -7.95 -0.48 -8.14
CA PHE A 55 -6.75 -1.08 -7.54
C PHE A 55 -5.60 -1.22 -8.54
N ASN A 56 -5.87 -1.56 -9.79
CA ASN A 56 -4.84 -1.58 -10.84
C ASN A 56 -4.27 -0.19 -11.10
N SER A 57 -5.13 0.84 -11.19
CA SER A 57 -4.67 2.22 -11.37
C SER A 57 -3.83 2.69 -10.19
N ILE A 58 -4.20 2.34 -8.97
CA ILE A 58 -3.41 2.66 -7.76
C ILE A 58 -2.08 1.92 -7.79
N GLN A 59 -2.06 0.64 -8.18
CA GLN A 59 -0.83 -0.12 -8.31
C GLN A 59 0.11 0.51 -9.33
N GLU A 60 -0.37 0.81 -10.53
CA GLU A 60 0.42 1.46 -11.57
C GLU A 60 0.97 2.81 -11.09
N PHE A 61 0.15 3.62 -10.43
CA PHE A 61 0.57 4.90 -9.88
C PHE A 61 1.68 4.74 -8.83
N LEU A 62 1.53 3.81 -7.89
CA LEU A 62 2.52 3.54 -6.85
C LEU A 62 3.80 2.96 -7.46
N SER A 63 3.70 2.07 -8.44
CA SER A 63 4.83 1.52 -9.18
C SER A 63 5.66 2.59 -9.87
N GLN A 64 5.00 3.59 -10.48
CA GLN A 64 5.67 4.67 -11.19
C GLN A 64 6.26 5.73 -10.26
N ASN A 65 5.61 6.04 -9.13
CA ASN A 65 5.95 7.20 -8.30
C ASN A 65 6.65 6.86 -6.99
N VAL A 66 6.51 5.62 -6.50
CA VAL A 66 7.01 5.17 -5.19
C VAL A 66 8.09 4.11 -5.35
N TYR A 67 7.76 2.95 -5.91
CA TYR A 67 8.68 1.82 -6.10
C TYR A 67 8.15 0.83 -7.14
N GLU A 68 8.98 0.45 -8.12
CA GLU A 68 8.56 -0.29 -9.32
C GLU A 68 7.74 -1.57 -9.04
N ASN A 69 8.13 -2.35 -8.04
CA ASN A 69 7.54 -3.65 -7.73
C ASN A 69 6.53 -3.56 -6.56
N ILE A 70 5.55 -2.68 -6.64
CA ILE A 70 4.45 -2.63 -5.65
C ILE A 70 3.31 -3.53 -6.11
N GLU A 71 2.81 -4.37 -5.20
CA GLU A 71 1.57 -5.13 -5.35
C GLU A 71 0.48 -4.52 -4.46
N VAL A 72 -0.66 -4.16 -5.05
CA VAL A 72 -1.79 -3.61 -4.31
C VAL A 72 -2.79 -4.72 -4.00
N ILE A 73 -3.01 -4.95 -2.70
CA ILE A 73 -3.99 -5.89 -2.20
C ILE A 73 -5.19 -5.09 -1.65
N PRO A 74 -6.43 -5.34 -2.09
CA PRO A 74 -7.60 -4.69 -1.50
C PRO A 74 -7.69 -5.01 0.01
N TYR A 75 -7.91 -3.99 0.84
CA TYR A 75 -7.97 -4.14 2.29
C TYR A 75 -9.07 -5.13 2.73
N ASP A 76 -10.20 -5.11 2.04
CA ASP A 76 -11.33 -6.03 2.27
C ASP A 76 -10.97 -7.50 2.01
N SER A 77 -10.00 -7.77 1.12
CA SER A 77 -9.56 -9.14 0.79
C SER A 77 -8.87 -9.85 1.96
N LEU A 78 -8.35 -9.09 2.93
CA LEU A 78 -7.68 -9.63 4.12
C LEU A 78 -8.56 -9.63 5.36
N LEU A 79 -9.54 -8.73 5.47
CA LEU A 79 -10.51 -8.75 6.57
C LEU A 79 -11.30 -10.07 6.63
N ALA A 80 -11.48 -10.76 5.50
CA ALA A 80 -12.12 -12.08 5.44
C ALA A 80 -11.26 -13.24 6.00
N LYS A 81 -9.97 -13.01 6.29
CA LYS A 81 -9.02 -14.05 6.74
C LYS A 81 -8.32 -13.73 8.07
N ILE A 82 -8.56 -12.56 8.66
CA ILE A 82 -7.85 -12.11 9.86
C ILE A 82 -8.83 -12.12 11.04
N ASP A 83 -8.96 -13.31 11.63
CA ASP A 83 -9.13 -13.43 13.08
C ASP A 83 -7.69 -13.45 13.64
N ASP A 84 -7.33 -12.44 14.44
CA ASP A 84 -6.27 -12.43 15.47
C ASP A 84 -4.77 -12.13 15.16
N HIS A 85 -4.25 -11.93 13.93
CA HIS A 85 -2.79 -11.64 13.75
C HIS A 85 -2.50 -10.47 12.79
N PHE A 86 -3.12 -9.31 13.01
CA PHE A 86 -2.64 -8.09 12.32
C PHE A 86 -1.33 -7.67 12.99
N ASP A 87 -0.23 -7.76 12.25
CA ASP A 87 1.12 -7.34 12.65
C ASP A 87 1.07 -5.99 13.40
N GLU A 88 1.34 -6.02 14.72
CA GLU A 88 1.23 -4.86 15.63
C GLU A 88 2.15 -3.69 15.19
N ASP A 89 3.10 -3.95 14.29
CA ASP A 89 4.07 -2.99 13.76
C ASP A 89 3.76 -2.52 12.31
N ALA A 90 2.59 -2.84 11.76
CA ALA A 90 2.17 -2.34 10.46
C ALA A 90 2.04 -0.80 10.48
N THR A 91 2.53 -0.12 9.44
CA THR A 91 2.31 1.33 9.30
C THR A 91 1.02 1.60 8.55
N VAL A 92 0.11 2.31 9.20
CA VAL A 92 -1.12 2.82 8.59
C VAL A 92 -0.92 4.26 8.17
N ILE A 93 -1.15 4.53 6.88
CA ILE A 93 -1.22 5.87 6.32
C ILE A 93 -2.68 6.20 6.09
N ASP A 94 -3.23 7.05 6.97
CA ASP A 94 -4.60 7.53 6.86
C ASP A 94 -4.69 8.67 5.84
N LEU A 95 -5.54 8.46 4.83
CA LEU A 95 -5.78 9.38 3.73
C LEU A 95 -7.22 9.91 3.76
N THR A 96 -7.99 9.70 4.83
CA THR A 96 -9.27 10.41 5.01
C THR A 96 -9.08 11.88 5.36
#